data_AF-K8MXA7-F1
#
_entry.id   AF-K8MXA7-F1
#
_cell.length_a   1.000
_cell.length_b   1.000
_cell.length_c   1.000
_cell.angle_alpha   90.00
_cell.angle_beta   90.00
_cell.angle_gamma   90.00
#
_symmetry.space_group_name_H-M   'P 1'
#
loop_
_entity.id
_entity.type
_entity.pdbx_description
1 polymer ?
#
loop_
_entity_poly.entity_id
_entity_poly.type
_entity_poly.pdbx_seq_one_letter_code
_entity_poly.pdbx_strand_id
1 'polypeptide(L)' 'MNTKQFVMLAVFTAMETYFFNEATMAGQMLFAFFWAVLILRNLQTAYMVEKIANAIEKEMKKKRK' A
#
# COMPACT_ATOMS: atom_id res chain seq x y z
N MET A 1 -7.93 2.78 10.47
CA MET A 1 -7.77 1.47 9.79
C MET A 1 -7.71 0.39 10.86
N ASN A 2 -8.38 -0.75 10.69
CA ASN A 2 -8.17 -1.88 11.62
C ASN A 2 -6.72 -2.37 11.46
N THR A 3 -6.00 -2.60 12.55
CA THR A 3 -4.59 -3.06 12.55
C THR A 3 -4.35 -4.25 11.61
N LYS A 4 -5.37 -5.12 11.46
CA LYS A 4 -5.37 -6.26 10.54
C LYS A 4 -5.19 -5.87 9.07
N GLN A 5 -5.84 -4.79 8.61
CA GLN A 5 -5.69 -4.31 7.23
C GLN A 5 -4.30 -3.72 6.98
N PHE A 6 -3.69 -3.10 8.00
CA PHE A 6 -2.32 -2.59 7.92
C PHE A 6 -1.31 -3.73 7.77
N VAL A 7 -1.43 -4.74 8.64
CA VAL A 7 -0.57 -5.92 8.59
C VAL A 7 -0.74 -6.66 7.26
N MET A 8 -1.98 -6.81 6.78
CA MET A 8 -2.24 -7.44 5.49
C MET A 8 -1.59 -6.67 4.34
N LEU A 9 -1.75 -5.34 4.29
CA LEU A 9 -1.10 -4.47 3.30
C LEU A 9 0.43 -4.57 3.34
N ALA A 10 1.02 -4.58 4.54
CA ALA A 10 2.47 -4.69 4.73
C ALA A 10 3.00 -6.04 4.23
N VAL A 11 2.32 -7.14 4.57
CA VAL A 11 2.69 -8.49 4.12
C VAL A 11 2.60 -8.62 2.59
N PHE A 12 1.53 -8.11 1.98
CA PHE A 12 1.39 -8.08 0.52
C PHE A 12 2.48 -7.26 -0.14
N THR A 13 2.74 -6.06 0.37
CA THR A 13 3.80 -5.18 -0.15
C THR A 13 5.19 -5.84 -0.08
N ALA A 14 5.48 -6.57 1.01
CA ALA A 14 6.74 -7.32 1.13
C ALA A 14 6.84 -8.47 0.12
N MET A 15 5.74 -9.22 -0.08
CA MET A 15 5.69 -10.28 -1.10
C MET A 15 5.84 -9.72 -2.51
N GLU A 16 5.11 -8.67 -2.86
CA GLU A 16 5.18 -8.04 -4.18
C GLU A 16 6.58 -7.51 -4.48
N THR A 17 7.25 -6.92 -3.48
CA THR A 17 8.65 -6.46 -3.62
C THR A 17 9.60 -7.62 -3.88
N TYR A 18 9.41 -8.77 -3.21
CA TYR A 18 10.20 -9.97 -3.46
C TYR A 18 10.00 -10.50 -4.89
N PHE A 19 8.76 -10.67 -5.32
CA PHE A 19 8.45 -11.16 -6.67
C PHE A 19 8.86 -10.17 -7.76
N PHE A 20 8.77 -8.87 -7.50
CA PHE A 20 9.27 -7.84 -8.40
C PHE A 20 10.79 -7.96 -8.59
N ASN A 21 11.54 -8.13 -7.50
CA ASN A 21 12.99 -8.30 -7.53
C ASN A 21 13.39 -9.59 -8.27
N GLU A 22 12.70 -10.68 -8.01
CA GLU A 22 12.93 -11.95 -8.71
C GLU A 22 12.60 -11.83 -10.21
N ALA A 23 11.47 -11.21 -10.56
CA ALA A 23 11.07 -11.02 -11.95
C ALA A 23 12.01 -10.08 -12.72
N THR A 24 12.57 -9.06 -12.06
CA THR A 24 13.59 -8.17 -12.64
C THR A 24 14.91 -8.90 -12.84
N MET A 25 15.36 -9.69 -11.85
CA MET A 25 16.57 -10.52 -11.98
C MET A 25 16.42 -11.60 -13.06
N ALA A 26 15.24 -12.19 -13.21
CA ALA A 26 14.93 -13.16 -14.26
C ALA A 26 14.70 -12.53 -15.64
N GLY A 27 14.76 -11.20 -15.76
CA GLY A 27 14.54 -10.47 -17.03
C GLY A 27 13.09 -10.52 -17.53
N GLN A 28 12.14 -10.94 -16.71
CA GLN A 28 10.73 -11.07 -17.07
C GLN A 28 10.01 -9.72 -16.96
N MET A 29 10.23 -8.82 -17.92
CA MET A 29 9.72 -7.45 -17.89
C MET A 29 8.19 -7.34 -17.75
N LEU A 30 7.41 -8.26 -18.33
CA LEU A 30 5.94 -8.28 -18.18
C LEU A 30 5.51 -8.51 -16.73
N PHE A 31 6.13 -9.49 -16.06
CA PHE A 31 5.86 -9.78 -14.66
C PHE A 31 6.42 -8.67 -13.75
N ALA A 32 7.62 -8.17 -14.02
CA ALA A 32 8.17 -7.04 -13.29
C ALA A 32 7.24 -5.81 -13.37
N PHE A 33 6.72 -5.48 -14.55
CA PHE A 33 5.78 -4.38 -14.71
C PHE A 33 4.47 -4.64 -13.95
N PHE A 34 3.93 -5.86 -14.02
CA PHE A 34 2.74 -6.25 -13.26
C PHE A 34 2.91 -6.05 -11.75
N TRP A 35 4.02 -6.53 -11.18
CA TRP A 35 4.33 -6.37 -9.76
C TRP A 35 4.59 -4.90 -9.39
N ALA A 36 5.25 -4.13 -10.25
CA ALA A 36 5.48 -2.69 -10.03
C ALA A 36 4.17 -1.88 -9.92
N VAL A 37 3.17 -2.19 -10.77
CA VAL A 37 1.85 -1.54 -10.73
C VAL A 37 1.12 -1.88 -9.42
N LEU A 38 1.19 -3.13 -8.96
CA LEU A 38 0.59 -3.56 -7.70
C LEU A 38 1.22 -2.85 -6.49
N ILE A 39 2.55 -2.74 -6.45
CA ILE A 39 3.30 -2.02 -5.42
C ILE A 39 2.89 -0.54 -5.40
N LEU A 40 2.80 0.09 -6.57
CA LEU A 40 2.35 1.48 -6.70
C LEU A 40 0.94 1.70 -6.13
N ARG A 41 0.03 0.77 -6.40
CA ARG A 41 -1.34 0.83 -5.85
C ARG A 41 -1.35 0.64 -4.33
N ASN A 42 -0.54 -0.28 -3.80
CA ASN A 42 -0.40 -0.47 -2.36
C ASN A 42 0.19 0.76 -1.67
N LEU A 43 1.19 1.40 -2.28
CA LEU A 43 1.76 2.67 -1.80
C LEU A 43 0.72 3.78 -1.79
N GLN A 44 -0.04 3.94 -2.88
CA GLN A 44 -1.12 4.91 -2.96
C GLN A 44 -2.20 4.64 -1.91
N THR A 45 -2.54 3.37 -1.68
CA THR A 45 -3.51 2.97 -0.65
C THR A 45 -2.99 3.32 0.75
N ALA A 46 -1.70 3.07 1.04
CA ALA A 46 -1.07 3.49 2.30
C ALA A 46 -1.12 5.02 2.50
N TYR A 47 -0.77 5.78 1.46
CA TYR A 47 -0.80 7.25 1.48
C TYR A 47 -2.22 7.82 1.62
N MET A 48 -3.17 7.21 0.93
CA MET A 48 -4.58 7.61 0.96
C MET A 48 -5.20 7.26 2.31
N VAL A 49 -4.79 6.15 2.95
CA VAL A 49 -5.17 5.81 4.32
C VAL A 49 -4.65 6.84 5.31
N GLU A 50 -3.41 7.33 5.20
CA GLU A 50 -2.92 8.43 6.04
C GLU A 50 -3.74 9.70 5.85
N LYS A 51 -4.09 10.03 4.61
CA LYS A 51 -4.89 11.23 4.29
C LYS A 51 -6.33 11.12 4.77
N ILE A 52 -6.95 9.95 4.63
CA ILE A 52 -8.29 9.64 5.12
C ILE A 52 -8.31 9.60 6.65
N ALA A 53 -7.30 8.99 7.29
CA ALA A 53 -7.17 8.99 8.75
C ALA A 53 -7.05 10.41 9.30
N ASN A 54 -6.20 11.25 8.69
CA ASN A 54 -6.10 12.66 9.04
C ASN A 54 -7.42 13.42 8.80
N ALA A 55 -8.11 13.17 7.68
CA ALA A 55 -9.38 13.83 7.38
C ALA A 55 -10.49 13.43 8.38
N ILE A 56 -10.57 12.15 8.73
CA ILE A 56 -11.51 11.64 9.75
C ILE A 56 -11.16 12.20 11.13
N GLU A 57 -9.89 12.25 11.51
CA GLU A 57 -9.48 12.82 12.80
C GLU A 57 -9.83 14.32 12.88
N LYS A 58 -9.67 15.06 11.77
CA LYS A 58 -10.00 16.48 11.68
C LYS A 58 -11.51 16.73 11.80
N GLU A 59 -12.33 15.90 11.15
CA GLU A 59 -13.79 15.97 11.27
C GLU A 59 -14.29 15.51 12.66
N MET A 60 -13.65 14.51 13.28
CA MET A 60 -13.98 14.10 14.65
C MET A 60 -13.61 15.15 15.70
N LYS A 61 -12.48 15.86 15.54
CA LYS A 61 -12.12 17.00 16.42
C LYS A 61 -13.07 18.19 16.26
N LYS A 62 -13.60 18.42 15.06
CA LYS A 62 -14.56 19.49 14.78
C LYS A 62 -15.93 19.26 15.42
N LYS A 63 -16.33 18.00 15.59
CA LYS A 63 -17.58 17.61 16.27
C LYS A 63 -17.52 17.65 17.80
N ARG A 64 -16.33 17.84 18.38
CA ARG A 64 -16.08 17.86 19.83
C ARG A 64 -15.87 19.27 20.40
N LYS A 65 -16.05 20.31 19.59
CA LYS A 65 -16.07 21.72 20.01
C LYS A 65 -17.50 22.24 20.03
#